data_AF-A0A117UZM2-F1
#
_entry.id   AF-A0A117UZM2-F1
#
_cell.length_a   1.000
_cell.length_b   1.000
_cell.length_c   1.000
_cell.angle_alpha   90.00
_cell.angle_beta   90.00
_cell.angle_gamma   90.00
#
_symmetry.space_group_name_H-M   'P 1'
#
loop_
_entity.id
_entity.type
_entity.pdbx_description
1 polymer ?
#
loop_
_entity_poly.entity_id
_entity_poly.type
_entity_poly.pdbx_seq_one_letter_code
_entity_poly.pdbx_strand_id
1 'polypeptide(L)'
;MVETPGLAGYVVQALARAGRYQAAIKAGEHLLEMGLDGAMLRSHLGQAWLAGGALADRADKAAAHFRAGLEFAPNDIQMNAALGDILLRAGKVEAALPFLARTCELQPRLAQVRALYARALKQAGRLEEAAASFRQLLTLVPGDGGRWQRFAAGALAQAGHREEAADLFDAYVAKRRAALPGTFDEGLQALWSRLDEAKIPQGRLDWAWSMRDPACVLDRAEWERRAKWGHLADHYLLDWLECRDEQVHEAMLHFADELDYLEDFNAKMRAMAAGKGAIYASAHIGAMYFGPLSLELVGERSRWLASTPSVARTSYAESLISTSDQTDTQVARAFMRALGQDNIVVVVVDGAINLAAPRIPFEGREVTYSQFASRMAWRMGAPSAFVAPVWRPDNRLGFVLEALPMPEPDETANDYANRWQAAYFGHLRQFLAGEPQNLRLSGGIWRLIR
;
A
#
# COMPACT_ATOMS: atom_id res chain seq x y z
N MET A 1 -11.91 5.87 51.15
CA MET A 1 -11.89 4.90 50.04
C MET A 1 -12.79 5.45 48.95
N VAL A 2 -12.22 6.15 47.96
CA VAL A 2 -12.97 6.91 46.94
C VAL A 2 -12.30 6.65 45.58
N GLU A 3 -13.07 6.08 44.64
CA GLU A 3 -12.91 6.08 43.17
C GLU A 3 -11.50 6.16 42.53
N THR A 4 -10.56 5.27 42.87
CA THR A 4 -9.17 5.31 42.33
C THR A 4 -8.92 4.69 40.94
N PRO A 5 -9.64 3.66 40.44
CA PRO A 5 -9.31 3.03 39.15
C PRO A 5 -9.58 3.91 37.91
N GLY A 6 -10.62 4.75 37.96
CA GLY A 6 -10.96 5.67 36.87
C GLY A 6 -9.92 6.79 36.69
N LEU A 7 -9.44 7.35 37.82
CA LEU A 7 -8.40 8.39 37.85
C LEU A 7 -7.09 7.94 37.18
N ALA A 8 -6.71 6.67 37.36
CA ALA A 8 -5.50 6.12 36.73
C ALA A 8 -5.56 6.18 35.19
N GLY A 9 -6.71 5.90 34.59
CA GLY A 9 -6.93 6.01 33.15
C GLY A 9 -6.79 7.43 32.61
N TYR A 10 -7.29 8.43 33.36
CA TYR A 10 -7.20 9.83 32.96
C TYR A 10 -5.76 10.37 32.94
N VAL A 11 -4.89 9.90 33.84
CA VAL A 11 -3.46 10.29 33.84
C VAL A 11 -2.78 9.88 32.54
N VAL A 12 -2.95 8.61 32.13
CA VAL A 12 -2.37 8.09 30.88
C VAL A 12 -2.98 8.81 29.67
N GLN A 13 -4.30 9.04 29.67
CA GLN A 13 -4.97 9.79 28.61
C GLN A 13 -4.41 11.20 28.45
N ALA A 14 -4.24 11.94 29.55
CA ALA A 14 -3.75 13.32 29.52
C ALA A 14 -2.32 13.40 28.95
N LEU A 15 -1.43 12.50 29.38
CA LEU A 15 -0.07 12.41 28.87
C LEU A 15 -0.03 12.05 27.37
N ALA A 16 -0.87 11.10 26.95
CA ALA A 16 -0.98 10.69 25.56
C ALA A 16 -1.54 11.82 24.66
N ARG A 17 -2.53 12.58 25.12
CA ARG A 17 -3.05 13.76 24.41
C ARG A 17 -2.01 14.87 24.25
N ALA A 18 -1.07 14.98 25.20
CA ALA A 18 0.07 15.88 25.10
C ALA A 18 1.22 15.33 24.22
N GLY A 19 1.03 14.20 23.53
CA GLY A 19 2.06 13.55 22.71
C GLY A 19 3.19 12.88 23.50
N ARG A 20 3.10 12.85 24.84
CA ARG A 20 4.12 12.31 25.74
C ARG A 20 3.92 10.81 25.95
N TYR A 21 3.92 10.03 24.86
CA TYR A 21 3.57 8.60 24.89
C TYR A 21 4.48 7.76 25.77
N GLN A 22 5.79 8.02 25.76
CA GLN A 22 6.74 7.31 26.64
C GLN A 22 6.49 7.59 28.13
N ALA A 23 6.10 8.82 28.47
CA ALA A 23 5.70 9.16 29.84
C ALA A 23 4.35 8.51 30.19
N ALA A 24 3.40 8.49 29.24
CA ALA A 24 2.11 7.85 29.42
C ALA A 24 2.23 6.35 29.70
N ILE A 25 3.09 5.64 28.95
CA ILE A 25 3.42 4.23 29.15
C ILE A 25 4.01 4.03 30.55
N LYS A 26 5.10 4.74 30.89
CA LYS A 26 5.76 4.59 32.20
C LYS A 26 4.81 4.86 33.37
N ALA A 27 4.02 5.93 33.30
CA ALA A 27 3.06 6.27 34.34
C ALA A 27 1.97 5.20 34.47
N GLY A 28 1.44 4.71 33.35
CA GLY A 28 0.41 3.69 33.37
C GLY A 28 0.90 2.34 33.90
N GLU A 29 2.09 1.88 33.53
CA GLU A 29 2.68 0.64 34.07
C GLU A 29 2.88 0.76 35.60
N HIS A 30 3.35 1.91 36.07
CA HIS A 30 3.50 2.14 37.52
C HIS A 30 2.15 2.13 38.26
N LEU A 31 1.10 2.69 37.65
CA LEU A 31 -0.26 2.62 38.22
C LEU A 31 -0.78 1.18 38.29
N LEU A 32 -0.42 0.32 37.32
CA LEU A 32 -0.72 -1.11 37.39
C LEU A 32 0.03 -1.80 38.54
N GLU A 33 1.31 -1.48 38.76
CA GLU A 33 2.10 -2.00 39.89
C GLU A 33 1.49 -1.60 41.25
N MET A 34 0.87 -0.43 41.33
CA MET A 34 0.15 0.05 42.51
C MET A 34 -1.23 -0.60 42.70
N GLY A 35 -1.62 -1.54 41.83
CA GLY A 35 -2.90 -2.23 41.88
C GLY A 35 -4.09 -1.43 41.33
N LEU A 36 -3.84 -0.32 40.61
CA LEU A 36 -4.89 0.53 40.03
C LEU A 36 -5.27 0.05 38.62
N ASP A 37 -5.61 -1.24 38.49
CA ASP A 37 -6.00 -1.83 37.21
C ASP A 37 -7.48 -1.60 36.87
N GLY A 38 -7.79 -1.55 35.58
CA GLY A 38 -9.15 -1.43 35.08
C GLY A 38 -9.21 -1.14 33.59
N ALA A 39 -10.40 -1.30 33.03
CA ALA A 39 -10.67 -1.15 31.59
C ALA A 39 -10.12 0.16 31.00
N MET A 40 -10.35 1.29 31.67
CA MET A 40 -9.93 2.60 31.16
C MET A 40 -8.41 2.75 31.12
N LEU A 41 -7.69 2.33 32.17
CA LEU A 41 -6.23 2.36 32.20
C LEU A 41 -5.65 1.46 31.12
N ARG A 42 -6.13 0.22 31.03
CA ARG A 42 -5.71 -0.76 30.03
C ARG A 42 -5.95 -0.28 28.60
N SER A 43 -7.12 0.33 28.33
CA SER A 43 -7.42 0.92 27.02
C SER A 43 -6.43 2.03 26.63
N HIS A 44 -6.17 2.98 27.54
CA HIS A 44 -5.25 4.09 27.26
C HIS A 44 -3.78 3.65 27.18
N LEU A 45 -3.36 2.66 27.98
CA LEU A 45 -2.04 2.04 27.85
C LEU A 45 -1.88 1.36 26.49
N GLY A 46 -2.89 0.60 26.04
CA GLY A 46 -2.87 -0.02 24.72
C GLY A 46 -2.72 1.02 23.60
N GLN A 47 -3.46 2.14 23.68
CA GLN A 47 -3.31 3.25 22.73
C GLN A 47 -1.95 3.93 22.81
N ALA A 48 -1.41 4.16 24.01
CA ALA A 48 -0.10 4.78 24.20
C ALA A 48 1.02 3.90 23.64
N TRP A 49 0.95 2.58 23.84
CA TRP A 49 1.86 1.60 23.24
C TRP A 49 1.80 1.64 21.71
N LEU A 50 0.61 1.68 21.10
CA LEU A 50 0.50 1.81 19.63
C LEU A 50 1.11 3.11 19.10
N ALA A 51 1.00 4.20 19.85
CA ALA A 51 1.44 5.53 19.44
C ALA A 51 2.94 5.77 19.65
N GLY A 52 3.52 5.28 20.75
CA GLY A 52 4.90 5.61 21.13
C GLY A 52 5.74 4.46 21.65
N GLY A 53 5.25 3.23 21.66
CA GLY A 53 6.04 2.05 22.03
C GLY A 53 7.19 1.76 21.05
N ALA A 54 8.19 1.01 21.51
CA ALA A 54 9.26 0.52 20.63
C ALA A 54 8.66 -0.30 19.47
N LEU A 55 9.21 -0.13 18.27
CA LEU A 55 8.64 -0.70 17.04
C LEU A 55 8.51 -2.23 17.09
N ALA A 56 9.45 -2.91 17.74
CA ALA A 56 9.45 -4.37 17.90
C ALA A 56 8.26 -4.85 18.76
N ASP A 57 7.94 -4.14 19.84
CA ASP A 57 7.03 -4.67 20.87
C ASP A 57 5.66 -3.99 20.90
N ARG A 58 5.50 -2.83 20.22
CA ARG A 58 4.31 -1.97 20.37
C ARG A 58 2.99 -2.68 20.14
N ALA A 59 2.92 -3.56 19.14
CA ALA A 59 1.69 -4.24 18.77
C ALA A 59 1.34 -5.34 19.79
N ASP A 60 2.35 -6.10 20.24
CA ASP A 60 2.15 -7.19 21.20
C ASP A 60 1.82 -6.65 22.59
N LYS A 61 2.52 -5.59 23.04
CA LYS A 61 2.20 -4.89 24.29
C LYS A 61 0.81 -4.28 24.25
N ALA A 62 0.46 -3.56 23.17
CA ALA A 62 -0.88 -3.01 23.02
C ALA A 62 -1.96 -4.10 23.05
N ALA A 63 -1.77 -5.20 22.33
CA ALA A 63 -2.71 -6.32 22.33
C ALA A 63 -2.86 -6.95 23.72
N ALA A 64 -1.79 -7.04 24.51
CA ALA A 64 -1.84 -7.54 25.88
C ALA A 64 -2.68 -6.62 26.79
N HIS A 65 -2.51 -5.30 26.72
CA HIS A 65 -3.34 -4.38 27.48
C HIS A 65 -4.80 -4.42 27.03
N PHE A 66 -5.09 -4.47 25.73
CA PHE A 66 -6.48 -4.58 25.26
C PHE A 66 -7.14 -5.88 25.71
N ARG A 67 -6.43 -7.02 25.69
CA ARG A 67 -6.96 -8.28 26.24
C ARG A 67 -7.29 -8.16 27.72
N ALA A 68 -6.36 -7.66 28.53
CA ALA A 68 -6.60 -7.45 29.96
C ALA A 68 -7.75 -6.46 30.23
N GLY A 69 -7.85 -5.38 29.43
CA GLY A 69 -8.95 -4.42 29.54
C GLY A 69 -10.32 -5.04 29.21
N LEU A 70 -10.37 -5.97 28.25
CA LEU A 70 -11.58 -6.70 27.88
C LEU A 70 -12.03 -7.70 28.96
N GLU A 71 -11.16 -8.12 29.88
CA GLU A 71 -11.59 -8.90 31.06
C GLU A 71 -12.48 -8.06 31.99
N PHE A 72 -12.21 -6.76 32.11
CA PHE A 72 -13.03 -5.81 32.87
C PHE A 72 -14.26 -5.32 32.09
N ALA A 73 -14.11 -5.10 30.79
CA ALA A 73 -15.16 -4.57 29.92
C ALA A 73 -15.24 -5.34 28.59
N PRO A 74 -15.88 -6.53 28.56
CA PRO A 74 -15.90 -7.40 27.38
C PRO A 74 -16.53 -6.78 26.13
N ASN A 75 -17.42 -5.79 26.32
CA ASN A 75 -18.14 -5.10 25.25
C ASN A 75 -17.56 -3.71 24.94
N ASP A 76 -16.33 -3.41 25.36
CA ASP A 76 -15.70 -2.16 24.96
C ASP A 76 -15.39 -2.17 23.45
N ILE A 77 -16.07 -1.29 22.72
CA ILE A 77 -16.01 -1.18 21.26
C ILE A 77 -14.58 -0.83 20.80
N GLN A 78 -13.89 0.06 21.51
CA GLN A 78 -12.56 0.53 21.11
C GLN A 78 -11.51 -0.57 21.29
N MET A 79 -11.54 -1.28 22.42
CA MET A 79 -10.61 -2.37 22.70
C MET A 79 -10.85 -3.57 21.79
N ASN A 80 -12.11 -3.95 21.53
CA ASN A 80 -12.43 -5.00 20.57
C ASN A 80 -11.97 -4.63 19.14
N ALA A 81 -12.26 -3.41 18.69
CA ALA A 81 -11.82 -2.93 17.36
C ALA A 81 -10.29 -2.90 17.23
N ALA A 82 -9.60 -2.38 18.24
CA ALA A 82 -8.15 -2.26 18.24
C ALA A 82 -7.47 -3.63 18.27
N LEU A 83 -7.94 -4.54 19.13
CA LEU A 83 -7.39 -5.89 19.19
C LEU A 83 -7.64 -6.68 17.90
N GLY A 84 -8.84 -6.56 17.32
CA GLY A 84 -9.17 -7.11 16.02
C GLY A 84 -8.24 -6.61 14.90
N ASP A 85 -8.01 -5.29 14.81
CA ASP A 85 -7.08 -4.71 13.82
C ASP A 85 -5.63 -5.17 14.05
N ILE A 86 -5.16 -5.22 15.30
CA ILE A 86 -3.80 -5.69 15.62
C ILE A 86 -3.62 -7.14 15.19
N LEU A 87 -4.56 -8.02 15.54
CA LEU A 87 -4.50 -9.45 15.19
C LEU A 87 -4.55 -9.65 13.68
N LEU A 88 -5.42 -8.92 12.97
CA LEU A 88 -5.50 -8.97 11.52
C LEU A 88 -4.18 -8.51 10.88
N ARG A 89 -3.56 -7.43 11.40
CA ARG A 89 -2.24 -6.97 10.95
C ARG A 89 -1.10 -7.90 11.29
N ALA A 90 -1.25 -8.74 12.31
CA ALA A 90 -0.30 -9.79 12.65
C ALA A 90 -0.53 -11.08 11.83
N GLY A 91 -1.52 -11.10 10.94
CA GLY A 91 -1.86 -12.30 10.14
C GLY A 91 -2.60 -13.37 10.94
N LYS A 92 -2.98 -13.07 12.19
CA LYS A 92 -3.77 -13.94 13.06
C LYS A 92 -5.25 -13.77 12.74
N VAL A 93 -5.63 -14.06 11.50
CA VAL A 93 -6.94 -13.75 10.91
C VAL A 93 -8.08 -14.37 11.71
N GLU A 94 -8.01 -15.68 11.99
CA GLU A 94 -9.06 -16.38 12.75
C GLU A 94 -9.24 -15.82 14.16
N ALA A 95 -8.14 -15.43 14.81
CA ALA A 95 -8.20 -14.81 16.14
C ALA A 95 -8.78 -13.40 16.10
N ALA A 96 -8.70 -12.68 14.97
CA ALA A 96 -9.23 -11.33 14.81
C ALA A 96 -10.76 -11.31 14.64
N LEU A 97 -11.32 -12.34 14.00
CA LEU A 97 -12.73 -12.39 13.61
C LEU A 97 -13.70 -12.18 14.79
N PRO A 98 -13.55 -12.85 15.96
CA PRO A 98 -14.48 -12.66 17.08
C PRO A 98 -14.55 -11.22 17.59
N PHE A 99 -13.41 -10.54 17.69
CA PHE A 99 -13.36 -9.15 18.19
C PHE A 99 -13.97 -8.16 17.17
N LEU A 100 -13.70 -8.36 15.88
CA LEU A 100 -14.26 -7.54 14.81
C LEU A 100 -15.78 -7.78 14.65
N ALA A 101 -16.21 -9.04 14.71
CA ALA A 101 -17.63 -9.41 14.69
C ALA A 101 -18.37 -8.79 15.87
N ARG A 102 -17.81 -8.91 17.09
CA ARG A 102 -18.40 -8.32 18.29
C ARG A 102 -18.56 -6.81 18.18
N THR A 103 -17.57 -6.13 17.62
CA THR A 103 -17.66 -4.69 17.37
C THR A 103 -18.75 -4.35 16.35
N CYS A 104 -18.90 -5.13 15.29
CA CYS A 104 -19.97 -4.95 14.30
C CYS A 104 -21.37 -5.20 14.88
N GLU A 105 -21.52 -6.12 15.84
CA GLU A 105 -22.76 -6.35 16.58
C GLU A 105 -23.10 -5.16 17.48
N LEU A 106 -22.12 -4.70 18.28
CA LEU A 106 -22.30 -3.61 19.24
C LEU A 106 -22.52 -2.26 18.55
N GLN A 107 -21.87 -2.03 17.41
CA GLN A 107 -21.98 -0.78 16.66
C GLN A 107 -22.12 -1.03 15.15
N PRO A 108 -23.33 -1.38 14.66
CA PRO A 108 -23.54 -1.80 13.28
C PRO A 108 -23.20 -0.76 12.22
N ARG A 109 -23.20 0.53 12.59
CA ARG A 109 -22.93 1.66 11.67
C ARG A 109 -21.46 2.06 11.58
N LEU A 110 -20.55 1.36 12.27
CA LEU A 110 -19.13 1.69 12.26
C LEU A 110 -18.44 1.16 10.99
N ALA A 111 -18.53 1.91 9.90
CA ALA A 111 -18.05 1.53 8.57
C ALA A 111 -16.58 1.07 8.54
N GLN A 112 -15.71 1.71 9.31
CA GLN A 112 -14.27 1.34 9.35
C GLN A 112 -14.06 -0.07 9.89
N VAL A 113 -14.75 -0.45 10.96
CA VAL A 113 -14.61 -1.79 11.55
C VAL A 113 -15.32 -2.84 10.69
N ARG A 114 -16.45 -2.49 10.07
CA ARG A 114 -17.09 -3.37 9.08
C ARG A 114 -16.16 -3.66 7.89
N ALA A 115 -15.39 -2.68 7.43
CA ALA A 115 -14.38 -2.90 6.40
C ALA A 115 -13.24 -3.82 6.89
N LEU A 116 -12.78 -3.67 8.14
CA LEU A 116 -11.80 -4.59 8.72
C LEU A 116 -12.35 -6.01 8.83
N TYR A 117 -13.61 -6.17 9.26
CA TYR A 117 -14.28 -7.46 9.36
C TYR A 117 -14.43 -8.13 7.99
N ALA A 118 -14.92 -7.40 6.99
CA ALA A 118 -15.05 -7.91 5.62
C ALA A 118 -13.70 -8.35 5.03
N ARG A 119 -12.63 -7.60 5.31
CA ARG A 119 -11.26 -7.97 4.92
C ARG A 119 -10.75 -9.21 5.65
N ALA A 120 -11.02 -9.33 6.96
CA ALA A 120 -10.66 -10.50 7.74
C ALA A 120 -11.37 -11.76 7.21
N LEU A 121 -12.68 -11.67 6.91
CA LEU A 121 -13.46 -12.75 6.30
C LEU A 121 -12.88 -13.17 4.94
N LYS A 122 -12.53 -12.19 4.09
CA LYS A 122 -11.89 -12.45 2.80
C LYS A 122 -10.57 -13.20 2.98
N GLN A 123 -9.72 -12.75 3.91
CA GLN A 123 -8.42 -13.38 4.18
C GLN A 123 -8.56 -14.79 4.80
N ALA A 124 -9.64 -15.05 5.53
CA ALA A 124 -10.00 -16.36 6.06
C ALA A 124 -10.62 -17.30 5.00
N GLY A 125 -10.83 -16.84 3.76
CA GLY A 125 -11.51 -17.61 2.71
C GLY A 125 -13.03 -17.72 2.90
N ARG A 126 -13.62 -16.96 3.83
CA ARG A 126 -15.08 -16.87 4.06
C ARG A 126 -15.70 -15.88 3.06
N LEU A 127 -15.61 -16.23 1.77
CA LEU A 127 -15.82 -15.29 0.65
C LEU A 127 -17.26 -14.75 0.58
N GLU A 128 -18.27 -15.59 0.76
CA GLU A 128 -19.68 -15.15 0.74
C GLU A 128 -20.00 -14.20 1.90
N GLU A 129 -19.46 -14.47 3.08
CA GLU A 129 -19.64 -13.59 4.25
C GLU A 129 -18.90 -12.27 4.07
N ALA A 130 -17.73 -12.29 3.43
CA ALA A 130 -17.01 -11.08 3.06
C ALA A 130 -17.82 -10.23 2.08
N ALA A 131 -18.36 -10.84 1.02
CA ALA A 131 -19.22 -10.18 0.04
C ALA A 131 -20.45 -9.57 0.71
N ALA A 132 -21.17 -10.32 1.56
CA ALA A 132 -22.30 -9.82 2.33
C ALA A 132 -21.91 -8.64 3.24
N SER A 133 -20.76 -8.73 3.92
CA SER A 133 -20.25 -7.65 4.77
C SER A 133 -19.89 -6.39 3.98
N PHE A 134 -19.35 -6.54 2.77
CA PHE A 134 -19.08 -5.42 1.87
C PHE A 134 -20.37 -4.80 1.31
N ARG A 135 -21.39 -5.59 0.94
CA ARG A 135 -22.70 -5.05 0.56
C ARG A 135 -23.28 -4.19 1.68
N GLN A 136 -23.24 -4.67 2.92
CA GLN A 136 -23.66 -3.88 4.09
C GLN A 136 -22.79 -2.64 4.33
N LEU A 137 -21.49 -2.69 4.04
CA LEU A 137 -20.63 -1.52 4.14
C LEU A 137 -21.04 -0.43 3.14
N LEU A 138 -21.40 -0.81 1.92
CA LEU A 138 -21.81 0.13 0.87
C LEU A 138 -23.14 0.82 1.20
N THR A 139 -24.06 0.17 1.91
CA THR A 139 -25.31 0.81 2.37
C THR A 139 -25.07 1.84 3.48
N LEU A 140 -23.98 1.72 4.25
CA LEU A 140 -23.63 2.64 5.33
C LEU A 140 -22.87 3.88 4.87
N VAL A 141 -22.21 3.84 3.71
CA VAL A 141 -21.40 4.95 3.18
C VAL A 141 -21.87 5.34 1.77
N PRO A 142 -23.12 5.80 1.61
CA PRO A 142 -23.60 6.28 0.32
C PRO A 142 -22.84 7.56 -0.06
N GLY A 143 -22.39 7.66 -1.31
CA GLY A 143 -21.89 8.91 -1.88
C GLY A 143 -20.40 9.21 -1.72
N ASP A 144 -19.69 8.70 -0.71
CA ASP A 144 -18.24 8.98 -0.50
C ASP A 144 -17.37 7.70 -0.38
N GLY A 145 -17.99 6.54 -0.61
CA GLY A 145 -17.38 5.22 -0.46
C GLY A 145 -16.55 4.71 -1.64
N GLY A 146 -15.97 5.57 -2.49
CA GLY A 146 -15.30 5.12 -3.72
C GLY A 146 -14.24 4.03 -3.48
N ARG A 147 -13.41 4.20 -2.43
CA ARG A 147 -12.45 3.16 -2.02
C ARG A 147 -13.13 1.84 -1.64
N TRP A 148 -14.29 1.90 -0.98
CA TRP A 148 -15.05 0.73 -0.54
C TRP A 148 -15.73 0.02 -1.70
N GLN A 149 -16.17 0.74 -2.73
CA GLN A 149 -16.72 0.16 -3.97
C GLN A 149 -15.68 -0.70 -4.67
N ARG A 150 -14.43 -0.21 -4.83
CA ARG A 150 -13.33 -1.02 -5.39
C ARG A 150 -13.07 -2.29 -4.57
N PHE A 151 -12.96 -2.17 -3.25
CA PHE A 151 -12.74 -3.33 -2.38
C PHE A 151 -13.89 -4.34 -2.43
N ALA A 152 -15.13 -3.84 -2.45
CA ALA A 152 -16.33 -4.66 -2.56
C ALA A 152 -16.40 -5.39 -3.89
N ALA A 153 -16.12 -4.72 -5.03
CA ALA A 153 -16.05 -5.35 -6.34
C ALA A 153 -15.03 -6.49 -6.37
N GLY A 154 -13.84 -6.29 -5.79
CA GLY A 154 -12.84 -7.36 -5.65
C GLY A 154 -13.31 -8.54 -4.80
N ALA A 155 -14.01 -8.28 -3.68
CA ALA A 155 -14.55 -9.34 -2.83
C ALA A 155 -15.71 -10.11 -3.49
N LEU A 156 -16.61 -9.40 -4.19
CA LEU A 156 -17.71 -9.99 -4.95
C LEU A 156 -17.18 -10.86 -6.10
N ALA A 157 -16.19 -10.38 -6.84
CA ALA A 157 -15.55 -11.14 -7.91
C ALA A 157 -14.91 -12.42 -7.37
N GLN A 158 -14.22 -12.34 -6.22
CA GLN A 158 -13.60 -13.51 -5.59
C GLN A 158 -14.63 -14.53 -5.10
N ALA A 159 -15.78 -14.07 -4.59
CA ALA A 159 -16.90 -14.92 -4.19
C ALA A 159 -17.66 -15.55 -5.38
N GLY A 160 -17.35 -15.15 -6.62
CA GLY A 160 -18.00 -15.66 -7.83
C GLY A 160 -19.19 -14.83 -8.33
N HIS A 161 -19.56 -13.75 -7.63
CA HIS A 161 -20.60 -12.80 -8.04
C HIS A 161 -20.09 -11.84 -9.13
N ARG A 162 -19.72 -12.39 -10.29
CA ARG A 162 -18.97 -11.67 -11.33
C ARG A 162 -19.75 -10.51 -11.97
N GLU A 163 -21.02 -10.72 -12.27
CA GLU A 163 -21.87 -9.67 -12.89
C GLU A 163 -22.06 -8.50 -11.92
N GLU A 164 -22.46 -8.78 -10.68
CA GLU A 164 -22.59 -7.74 -9.64
C GLU A 164 -21.27 -7.00 -9.38
N ALA A 165 -20.14 -7.72 -9.37
CA ALA A 165 -18.83 -7.11 -9.23
C ALA A 165 -18.47 -6.19 -10.40
N ALA A 166 -18.80 -6.59 -11.64
CA ALA A 166 -18.59 -5.79 -12.83
C ALA A 166 -19.45 -4.52 -12.80
N ASP A 167 -20.76 -4.65 -12.56
CA ASP A 167 -21.68 -3.51 -12.48
C ASP A 167 -21.26 -2.51 -11.40
N LEU A 168 -20.83 -3.01 -10.24
CA LEU A 168 -20.33 -2.17 -9.16
C LEU A 168 -19.03 -1.45 -9.53
N PHE A 169 -18.11 -2.14 -10.22
CA PHE A 169 -16.85 -1.55 -10.66
C PHE A 169 -17.07 -0.52 -11.77
N ASP A 170 -17.97 -0.80 -12.73
CA ASP A 170 -18.35 0.11 -13.81
C ASP A 170 -18.99 1.39 -13.24
N ALA A 171 -19.90 1.26 -12.26
CA ALA A 171 -20.47 2.42 -11.56
C ALA A 171 -19.40 3.24 -10.81
N TYR A 172 -18.41 2.57 -10.21
CA TYR A 172 -17.27 3.23 -9.55
C TYR A 172 -16.40 4.00 -10.56
N VAL A 173 -16.11 3.43 -11.72
CA VAL A 173 -15.34 4.07 -12.80
C VAL A 173 -16.12 5.23 -13.41
N ALA A 174 -17.42 5.06 -13.71
CA ALA A 174 -18.26 6.10 -14.30
C ALA A 174 -18.33 7.36 -13.44
N LYS A 175 -18.40 7.21 -12.12
CA LYS A 175 -18.40 8.34 -11.18
C LYS A 175 -17.07 9.12 -11.22
N ARG A 176 -15.94 8.42 -11.30
CA ARG A 176 -14.62 9.06 -11.43
C ARG A 176 -14.45 9.72 -12.79
N ARG A 177 -14.90 9.07 -13.88
CA ARG A 177 -14.94 9.64 -15.24
C ARG A 177 -15.62 11.00 -15.26
N ALA A 178 -16.77 11.14 -14.58
CA ALA A 178 -17.54 12.39 -14.56
C ALA A 178 -16.81 13.58 -13.90
N ALA A 179 -15.78 13.33 -13.09
CA ALA A 179 -14.98 14.37 -12.43
C ALA A 179 -13.72 14.75 -13.24
N LEU A 180 -13.43 14.06 -14.34
CA LEU A 180 -12.24 14.31 -15.15
C LEU A 180 -12.46 15.42 -16.18
N PRO A 181 -11.42 16.24 -16.45
CA PRO A 181 -11.46 17.30 -17.45
C PRO A 181 -11.55 16.73 -18.88
N GLY A 182 -11.60 17.65 -19.86
CA GLY A 182 -11.75 17.32 -21.28
C GLY A 182 -10.50 16.69 -21.88
N THR A 183 -9.32 17.15 -21.48
CA THR A 183 -8.01 16.64 -21.94
C THR A 183 -7.08 16.32 -20.77
N PHE A 184 -6.08 15.48 -21.03
CA PHE A 184 -5.09 15.09 -20.02
C PHE A 184 -4.32 16.31 -19.49
N ASP A 185 -3.83 17.16 -20.40
CA ASP A 185 -3.05 18.37 -20.10
C ASP A 185 -3.81 19.40 -19.26
N GLU A 186 -5.09 19.63 -19.56
CA GLU A 186 -5.94 20.53 -18.77
C GLU A 186 -5.99 20.08 -17.31
N GLY A 187 -6.14 18.78 -17.07
CA GLY A 187 -6.16 18.24 -15.72
C GLY A 187 -4.81 18.31 -15.03
N LEU A 188 -3.73 17.97 -15.73
CA LEU A 188 -2.37 18.02 -15.19
C LEU A 188 -2.00 19.45 -14.74
N GLN A 189 -2.35 20.44 -15.56
CA GLN A 189 -2.17 21.86 -15.24
C GLN A 189 -3.03 22.31 -14.06
N ALA A 190 -4.28 21.84 -13.98
CA ALA A 190 -5.20 22.19 -12.90
C ALA A 190 -4.77 21.64 -11.52
N LEU A 191 -3.87 20.66 -11.45
CA LEU A 191 -3.39 20.12 -10.17
C LEU A 191 -2.64 21.16 -9.32
N TRP A 192 -1.96 22.12 -9.96
CA TRP A 192 -1.18 23.15 -9.27
C TRP A 192 -2.02 24.07 -8.39
N SER A 193 -3.31 24.25 -8.71
CA SER A 193 -4.26 25.03 -7.89
C SER A 193 -4.97 24.18 -6.84
N ARG A 194 -4.75 22.86 -6.82
CA ARG A 194 -5.46 21.88 -5.98
C ARG A 194 -4.55 21.17 -4.97
N LEU A 195 -3.35 21.72 -4.71
CA LEU A 195 -2.36 21.09 -3.83
C LEU A 195 -2.88 20.82 -2.40
N ASP A 196 -3.85 21.60 -1.93
CA ASP A 196 -4.48 21.41 -0.61
C ASP A 196 -5.36 20.15 -0.53
N GLU A 197 -5.74 19.57 -1.66
CA GLU A 197 -6.46 18.30 -1.73
C GLU A 197 -5.54 17.10 -1.51
N ALA A 198 -4.21 17.29 -1.57
CA ALA A 198 -3.24 16.22 -1.35
C ALA A 198 -3.26 15.77 0.12
N LYS A 199 -3.92 14.64 0.38
CA LYS A 199 -4.05 14.04 1.73
C LYS A 199 -2.78 13.27 2.11
N ILE A 200 -1.69 14.00 2.30
CA ILE A 200 -0.39 13.47 2.69
C ILE A 200 -0.16 13.74 4.18
N PRO A 201 0.02 12.70 5.01
CA PRO A 201 0.42 12.90 6.40
C PRO A 201 1.78 13.59 6.52
N GLN A 202 1.90 14.56 7.43
CA GLN A 202 3.10 15.39 7.58
C GLN A 202 4.36 14.55 7.84
N GLY A 203 4.25 13.47 8.64
CA GLY A 203 5.39 12.60 8.92
C GLY A 203 6.01 11.96 7.67
N ARG A 204 5.24 11.80 6.58
CA ARG A 204 5.77 11.33 5.28
C ARG A 204 6.60 12.40 4.59
N LEU A 205 6.10 13.63 4.58
CA LEU A 205 6.82 14.78 4.03
C LEU A 205 8.13 14.98 4.79
N ASP A 206 8.09 14.90 6.12
CA ASP A 206 9.26 15.11 6.98
C ASP A 206 10.31 14.01 6.81
N TRP A 207 9.88 12.74 6.74
CA TRP A 207 10.80 11.64 6.47
C TRP A 207 11.43 11.76 5.08
N ALA A 208 10.62 12.03 4.05
CA ALA A 208 11.14 12.23 2.70
C ALA A 208 12.12 13.42 2.62
N TRP A 209 11.83 14.53 3.29
CA TRP A 209 12.74 15.68 3.40
C TRP A 209 14.11 15.31 3.95
N SER A 210 14.13 14.42 4.95
CA SER A 210 15.36 14.00 5.62
C SER A 210 16.26 13.18 4.69
N MET A 211 15.70 12.59 3.64
CA MET A 211 16.41 11.78 2.65
C MET A 211 16.84 12.56 1.40
N ARG A 212 16.42 13.82 1.25
CA ARG A 212 16.72 14.64 0.06
C ARG A 212 18.22 14.74 -0.21
N ASP A 213 18.58 14.96 -1.46
CA ASP A 213 19.95 15.30 -1.84
C ASP A 213 20.43 16.52 -1.02
N PRO A 214 21.57 16.43 -0.32
CA PRO A 214 22.18 17.58 0.36
C PRO A 214 22.42 18.79 -0.56
N ALA A 215 22.59 18.57 -1.87
CA ALA A 215 22.72 19.61 -2.90
C ALA A 215 21.37 20.18 -3.38
N CYS A 216 20.24 19.71 -2.84
CA CYS A 216 18.92 20.23 -3.19
C CYS A 216 18.84 21.74 -2.89
N VAL A 217 18.63 22.53 -3.94
CA VAL A 217 18.54 24.00 -3.87
C VAL A 217 17.13 24.50 -3.53
N LEU A 218 16.14 23.62 -3.52
CA LEU A 218 14.76 23.98 -3.19
C LEU A 218 14.65 24.24 -1.69
N ASP A 219 13.93 25.30 -1.33
CA ASP A 219 13.47 25.45 0.03
C ASP A 219 12.40 24.39 0.36
N ARG A 220 12.10 24.26 1.66
CA ARG A 220 11.13 23.28 2.15
C ARG A 220 9.74 23.48 1.54
N ALA A 221 9.30 24.73 1.39
CA ALA A 221 7.94 25.03 0.96
C ALA A 221 7.75 24.65 -0.51
N GLU A 222 8.67 25.04 -1.38
CA GLU A 222 8.62 24.70 -2.81
C GLU A 222 8.80 23.19 -3.02
N TRP A 223 9.68 22.54 -2.26
CA TRP A 223 9.82 21.09 -2.30
C TRP A 223 8.52 20.38 -1.94
N GLU A 224 7.83 20.81 -0.88
CA GLU A 224 6.55 20.22 -0.50
C GLU A 224 5.46 20.49 -1.55
N ARG A 225 5.45 21.67 -2.19
CA ARG A 225 4.52 21.96 -3.29
C ARG A 225 4.68 20.97 -4.44
N ARG A 226 5.92 20.72 -4.88
CA ARG A 226 6.21 19.74 -5.94
C ARG A 226 5.88 18.31 -5.51
N ALA A 227 6.15 17.93 -4.26
CA ALA A 227 5.80 16.61 -3.73
C ALA A 227 4.29 16.39 -3.71
N LYS A 228 3.51 17.40 -3.31
CA LYS A 228 2.04 17.39 -3.35
C LYS A 228 1.52 17.29 -4.78
N TRP A 229 2.11 18.04 -5.71
CA TRP A 229 1.75 17.95 -7.13
C TRP A 229 1.99 16.54 -7.67
N GLY A 230 3.16 15.96 -7.43
CA GLY A 230 3.50 14.61 -7.87
C GLY A 230 2.58 13.53 -7.29
N HIS A 231 2.20 13.67 -6.02
CA HIS A 231 1.18 12.82 -5.41
C HIS A 231 -0.16 12.88 -6.15
N LEU A 232 -0.64 14.09 -6.46
CA LEU A 232 -1.89 14.27 -7.20
C LEU A 232 -1.76 13.78 -8.64
N ALA A 233 -0.62 14.01 -9.29
CA ALA A 233 -0.36 13.62 -10.67
C ALA A 233 -0.40 12.09 -10.86
N ASP A 234 0.16 11.31 -9.92
CA ASP A 234 0.08 9.84 -9.97
C ASP A 234 -1.38 9.33 -9.84
N HIS A 235 -2.18 9.94 -8.96
CA HIS A 235 -3.59 9.57 -8.82
C HIS A 235 -4.42 10.00 -10.04
N TYR A 236 -4.14 11.20 -10.57
CA TYR A 236 -4.76 11.69 -11.79
C TYR A 236 -4.43 10.79 -12.98
N LEU A 237 -3.19 10.32 -13.08
CA LEU A 237 -2.80 9.35 -14.10
C LEU A 237 -3.61 8.05 -13.96
N LEU A 238 -3.72 7.49 -12.75
CA LEU A 238 -4.59 6.31 -12.52
C LEU A 238 -6.04 6.57 -12.93
N ASP A 239 -6.60 7.73 -12.55
CA ASP A 239 -7.96 8.11 -12.91
C ASP A 239 -8.11 8.19 -14.43
N TRP A 240 -7.15 8.79 -15.14
CA TRP A 240 -7.16 8.85 -16.60
C TRP A 240 -7.12 7.46 -17.23
N LEU A 241 -6.20 6.60 -16.77
CA LEU A 241 -6.03 5.26 -17.32
C LEU A 241 -7.23 4.34 -17.09
N GLU A 242 -7.88 4.42 -15.94
CA GLU A 242 -9.06 3.57 -15.66
C GLU A 242 -10.35 4.16 -16.19
N CYS A 243 -10.46 5.50 -16.28
CA CYS A 243 -11.72 6.15 -16.58
C CYS A 243 -11.78 6.73 -17.99
N ARG A 244 -10.67 6.92 -18.71
CA ARG A 244 -10.58 7.49 -20.06
C ARG A 244 -9.77 6.57 -20.98
N ASP A 245 -10.10 5.28 -20.97
CA ASP A 245 -9.40 4.23 -21.74
C ASP A 245 -9.27 4.60 -23.24
N GLU A 246 -10.29 5.23 -23.81
CA GLU A 246 -10.31 5.73 -25.19
C GLU A 246 -9.32 6.89 -25.48
N GLN A 247 -8.86 7.60 -24.45
CA GLN A 247 -7.98 8.77 -24.52
C GLN A 247 -6.64 8.55 -23.79
N VAL A 248 -6.28 7.29 -23.51
CA VAL A 248 -5.01 6.97 -22.84
C VAL A 248 -3.80 7.51 -23.61
N HIS A 249 -3.90 7.58 -24.95
CA HIS A 249 -2.88 8.12 -25.83
C HIS A 249 -2.46 9.57 -25.52
N GLU A 250 -3.33 10.38 -24.91
CA GLU A 250 -2.98 11.75 -24.52
C GLU A 250 -1.86 11.76 -23.46
N ALA A 251 -1.97 10.92 -22.44
CA ALA A 251 -0.92 10.76 -21.43
C ALA A 251 0.38 10.19 -22.05
N MET A 252 0.26 9.41 -23.12
CA MET A 252 1.40 8.79 -23.80
C MET A 252 2.25 9.78 -24.59
N LEU A 253 1.70 10.91 -25.04
CA LEU A 253 2.47 11.95 -25.75
C LEU A 253 3.61 12.53 -24.90
N HIS A 254 3.49 12.49 -23.57
CA HIS A 254 4.53 12.94 -22.65
C HIS A 254 5.78 12.04 -22.62
N PHE A 255 5.76 10.89 -23.31
CA PHE A 255 6.78 9.86 -23.24
C PHE A 255 7.64 9.70 -24.51
N ALA A 256 7.30 10.38 -25.62
CA ALA A 256 7.82 10.05 -26.94
C ALA A 256 9.36 9.88 -27.01
N ASP A 257 10.14 10.81 -26.45
CA ASP A 257 11.61 10.74 -26.58
C ASP A 257 12.33 9.82 -25.56
N GLU A 258 11.61 9.09 -24.70
CA GLU A 258 12.22 8.12 -23.76
C GLU A 258 12.01 6.65 -24.19
N LEU A 259 11.32 6.42 -25.31
CA LEU A 259 11.05 5.09 -25.87
C LEU A 259 12.34 4.37 -26.26
N ASP A 260 13.24 5.03 -26.99
CA ASP A 260 14.52 4.44 -27.45
C ASP A 260 15.38 3.95 -26.27
N TYR A 261 15.42 4.73 -25.18
CA TYR A 261 16.17 4.37 -23.98
C TYR A 261 15.59 3.10 -23.31
N LEU A 262 14.27 2.99 -23.25
CA LEU A 262 13.58 1.82 -22.72
C LEU A 262 13.79 0.59 -23.63
N GLU A 263 13.70 0.75 -24.94
CA GLU A 263 13.94 -0.32 -25.93
C GLU A 263 15.35 -0.89 -25.81
N ASP A 264 16.36 -0.02 -25.77
CA ASP A 264 17.77 -0.41 -25.61
C ASP A 264 18.01 -1.17 -24.30
N PHE A 265 17.38 -0.72 -23.21
CA PHE A 265 17.45 -1.40 -21.93
C PHE A 265 16.78 -2.78 -21.99
N ASN A 266 15.58 -2.86 -22.56
CA ASN A 266 14.83 -4.12 -22.70
C ASN A 266 15.59 -5.13 -23.58
N ALA A 267 16.26 -4.68 -24.64
CA ALA A 267 17.10 -5.53 -25.47
C ALA A 267 18.25 -6.17 -24.66
N LYS A 268 18.90 -5.40 -23.77
CA LYS A 268 19.94 -5.92 -22.85
C LYS A 268 19.35 -6.94 -21.88
N MET A 269 18.16 -6.65 -21.31
CA MET A 269 17.47 -7.57 -20.41
C MET A 269 17.14 -8.89 -21.10
N ARG A 270 16.59 -8.86 -22.33
CA ARG A 270 16.29 -10.04 -23.14
C ARG A 270 17.54 -10.87 -23.45
N ALA A 271 18.66 -10.21 -23.77
CA ALA A 271 19.93 -10.90 -24.00
C ALA A 271 20.41 -11.70 -22.77
N MET A 272 20.14 -11.21 -21.55
CA MET A 272 20.46 -11.92 -20.31
C MET A 272 19.45 -13.01 -19.94
N ALA A 273 18.25 -12.98 -20.52
CA ALA A 273 17.13 -13.79 -20.05
C ALA A 273 17.14 -15.24 -20.53
N ALA A 274 18.00 -15.58 -21.50
CA ALA A 274 18.18 -16.94 -22.01
C ALA A 274 16.85 -17.66 -22.35
N GLY A 275 15.91 -16.93 -22.97
CA GLY A 275 14.59 -17.45 -23.36
C GLY A 275 13.53 -17.42 -22.26
N LYS A 276 13.80 -16.78 -21.13
CA LYS A 276 12.83 -16.47 -20.06
C LYS A 276 12.46 -14.98 -20.14
N GLY A 277 11.38 -14.59 -19.47
CA GLY A 277 11.04 -13.20 -19.25
C GLY A 277 11.92 -12.51 -18.21
N ALA A 278 11.69 -11.21 -17.99
CA ALA A 278 12.41 -10.40 -17.01
C ALA A 278 11.49 -9.91 -15.88
N ILE A 279 12.06 -9.60 -14.71
CA ILE A 279 11.32 -9.07 -13.56
C ILE A 279 11.64 -7.60 -13.36
N TYR A 280 10.64 -6.72 -13.52
CA TYR A 280 10.80 -5.28 -13.25
C TYR A 280 10.25 -4.97 -11.87
N ALA A 281 11.15 -4.74 -10.92
CA ALA A 281 10.84 -4.48 -9.53
C ALA A 281 10.76 -2.97 -9.27
N SER A 282 9.67 -2.53 -8.64
CA SER A 282 9.43 -1.13 -8.26
C SER A 282 8.93 -1.03 -6.82
N ALA A 283 8.65 0.19 -6.37
CA ALA A 283 8.00 0.52 -5.10
C ALA A 283 6.78 1.42 -5.37
N HIS A 284 5.99 1.76 -4.34
CA HIS A 284 4.98 2.81 -4.42
C HIS A 284 5.61 4.22 -4.51
N ILE A 285 6.25 4.49 -5.65
CA ILE A 285 7.00 5.68 -6.02
C ILE A 285 6.76 6.03 -7.49
N GLY A 286 7.18 7.22 -7.89
CA GLY A 286 7.16 7.68 -9.27
C GLY A 286 5.75 7.89 -9.83
N ALA A 287 5.68 8.01 -11.16
CA ALA A 287 4.44 7.93 -11.94
C ALA A 287 4.06 6.45 -12.15
N MET A 288 3.83 5.75 -11.04
CA MET A 288 3.73 4.28 -10.96
C MET A 288 2.86 3.66 -12.05
N TYR A 289 1.68 4.23 -12.28
CA TYR A 289 0.69 3.63 -13.18
C TYR A 289 1.06 3.75 -14.66
N PHE A 290 2.06 4.57 -14.99
CA PHE A 290 2.56 4.68 -16.35
C PHE A 290 3.47 3.52 -16.76
N GLY A 291 4.25 2.99 -15.80
CA GLY A 291 5.32 2.04 -16.07
C GLY A 291 4.90 0.83 -16.91
N PRO A 292 3.83 0.12 -16.54
CA PRO A 292 3.42 -1.06 -17.31
C PRO A 292 2.86 -0.73 -18.70
N LEU A 293 2.20 0.42 -18.87
CA LEU A 293 1.65 0.84 -20.18
C LEU A 293 2.75 1.22 -21.17
N SER A 294 3.86 1.77 -20.69
CA SER A 294 4.98 2.10 -21.58
C SER A 294 5.62 0.86 -22.20
N LEU A 295 5.56 -0.29 -21.52
CA LEU A 295 6.07 -1.55 -22.07
C LEU A 295 5.24 -2.04 -23.25
N GLU A 296 3.91 -1.86 -23.19
CA GLU A 296 3.03 -2.19 -24.32
C GLU A 296 3.32 -1.31 -25.55
N LEU A 297 3.66 -0.03 -25.33
CA LEU A 297 3.98 0.92 -26.41
C LEU A 297 5.23 0.54 -27.21
N VAL A 298 6.27 0.05 -26.53
CA VAL A 298 7.49 -0.45 -27.19
C VAL A 298 7.34 -1.88 -27.71
N GLY A 299 6.11 -2.41 -27.74
CA GLY A 299 5.80 -3.75 -28.24
C GLY A 299 6.29 -4.90 -27.36
N GLU A 300 6.64 -4.62 -26.10
CA GLU A 300 7.08 -5.65 -25.17
C GLU A 300 5.88 -6.36 -24.55
N ARG A 301 5.96 -7.69 -24.50
CA ARG A 301 4.95 -8.49 -23.78
C ARG A 301 5.13 -8.27 -22.31
N SER A 302 4.13 -7.70 -21.64
CA SER A 302 4.23 -7.40 -20.22
C SER A 302 3.01 -7.85 -19.43
N ARG A 303 3.24 -8.14 -18.16
CA ARG A 303 2.23 -8.51 -17.18
C ARG A 303 2.52 -7.76 -15.89
N TRP A 304 1.53 -7.22 -15.19
CA TRP A 304 1.79 -6.49 -13.95
C TRP A 304 0.77 -6.74 -12.86
N LEU A 305 1.24 -6.65 -11.62
CA LEU A 305 0.37 -6.81 -10.45
C LEU A 305 -0.42 -5.52 -10.22
N ALA A 306 -1.74 -5.65 -10.09
CA ALA A 306 -2.62 -4.50 -9.83
C ALA A 306 -3.71 -4.84 -8.81
N SER A 307 -4.15 -3.85 -8.04
CA SER A 307 -5.34 -3.93 -7.18
C SER A 307 -6.62 -3.57 -7.95
N THR A 308 -6.73 -4.08 -9.18
CA THR A 308 -7.88 -3.93 -10.06
C THR A 308 -8.54 -5.31 -10.20
N PRO A 309 -9.84 -5.45 -9.88
CA PRO A 309 -10.54 -6.73 -9.99
C PRO A 309 -10.46 -7.30 -11.42
N SER A 310 -10.42 -8.63 -11.54
CA SER A 310 -10.40 -9.31 -12.86
C SER A 310 -11.65 -9.08 -13.72
N VAL A 311 -12.71 -8.51 -13.14
CA VAL A 311 -13.95 -8.13 -13.84
C VAL A 311 -13.84 -6.79 -14.58
N ALA A 312 -12.76 -6.05 -14.42
CA ALA A 312 -12.51 -4.82 -15.17
C ALA A 312 -12.41 -5.11 -16.68
N ARG A 313 -13.00 -4.24 -17.50
CA ARG A 313 -13.08 -4.38 -18.97
C ARG A 313 -12.25 -3.34 -19.73
N THR A 314 -11.14 -2.89 -19.14
CA THR A 314 -10.23 -1.92 -19.77
C THR A 314 -9.37 -2.59 -20.85
N SER A 315 -8.83 -1.80 -21.79
CA SER A 315 -7.95 -2.27 -22.86
C SER A 315 -6.75 -3.10 -22.37
N TYR A 316 -6.20 -2.75 -21.20
CA TYR A 316 -5.06 -3.41 -20.57
C TYR A 316 -5.44 -4.52 -19.56
N ALA A 317 -6.72 -4.89 -19.45
CA ALA A 317 -7.17 -5.87 -18.45
C ALA A 317 -6.48 -7.24 -18.59
N GLU A 318 -6.13 -7.65 -19.81
CA GLU A 318 -5.43 -8.91 -20.10
C GLU A 318 -3.98 -8.93 -19.58
N SER A 319 -3.36 -7.76 -19.41
CA SER A 319 -2.01 -7.61 -18.87
C SER A 319 -1.98 -7.64 -17.34
N LEU A 320 -3.14 -7.58 -16.68
CA LEU A 320 -3.24 -7.55 -15.22
C LEU A 320 -3.12 -8.94 -14.59
N ILE A 321 -2.28 -9.03 -13.57
CA ILE A 321 -2.34 -10.06 -12.54
C ILE A 321 -3.07 -9.43 -11.34
N SER A 322 -4.38 -9.65 -11.27
CA SER A 322 -5.19 -9.07 -10.20
C SER A 322 -4.78 -9.60 -8.83
N THR A 323 -4.54 -8.67 -7.91
CA THR A 323 -4.32 -8.92 -6.49
C THR A 323 -5.60 -8.65 -5.67
N SER A 324 -6.65 -8.13 -6.32
CA SER A 324 -7.93 -7.80 -5.68
C SER A 324 -8.81 -9.02 -5.44
N ASP A 325 -8.79 -10.00 -6.34
CA ASP A 325 -9.69 -11.16 -6.29
C ASP A 325 -8.96 -12.51 -6.44
N GLN A 326 -7.66 -12.51 -6.69
CA GLN A 326 -6.84 -13.72 -6.68
C GLN A 326 -6.17 -13.94 -5.31
N THR A 327 -5.98 -15.20 -4.96
CA THR A 327 -5.17 -15.63 -3.82
C THR A 327 -3.68 -15.48 -4.10
N ASP A 328 -2.85 -15.41 -3.05
CA ASP A 328 -1.37 -15.34 -3.19
C ASP A 328 -0.82 -16.48 -4.07
N THR A 329 -1.38 -17.69 -3.95
CA THR A 329 -1.01 -18.85 -4.78
C THR A 329 -1.37 -18.66 -6.26
N GLN A 330 -2.53 -18.08 -6.55
CA GLN A 330 -2.96 -17.78 -7.92
C GLN A 330 -2.07 -16.69 -8.54
N VAL A 331 -1.79 -15.62 -7.79
CA VAL A 331 -0.86 -14.55 -8.20
C VAL A 331 0.51 -15.13 -8.50
N ALA A 332 1.07 -15.94 -7.60
CA ALA A 332 2.38 -16.58 -7.80
C ALA A 332 2.41 -17.48 -9.04
N ARG A 333 1.35 -18.26 -9.29
CA ARG A 333 1.23 -19.10 -10.48
C ARG A 333 1.16 -18.28 -11.76
N ALA A 334 0.38 -17.19 -11.77
CA ALA A 334 0.27 -16.28 -12.90
C ALA A 334 1.62 -15.60 -13.20
N PHE A 335 2.33 -15.18 -12.15
CA PHE A 335 3.66 -14.58 -12.24
C PHE A 335 4.68 -15.54 -12.89
N MET A 336 4.78 -16.77 -12.38
CA MET A 336 5.68 -17.79 -12.95
C MET A 336 5.34 -18.13 -14.39
N ARG A 337 4.05 -18.24 -14.72
CA ARG A 337 3.59 -18.50 -16.09
C ARG A 337 4.00 -17.39 -17.05
N ALA A 338 3.78 -16.13 -16.66
CA ALA A 338 4.15 -14.97 -17.45
C ALA A 338 5.66 -14.93 -17.74
N LEU A 339 6.49 -15.13 -16.71
CA LEU A 339 7.95 -15.22 -16.88
C LEU A 339 8.36 -16.37 -17.81
N GLY A 340 7.71 -17.53 -17.72
CA GLY A 340 7.99 -18.65 -18.62
C GLY A 340 7.54 -18.42 -20.08
N GLN A 341 6.73 -17.41 -20.33
CA GLN A 341 6.18 -17.04 -21.65
C GLN A 341 6.87 -15.80 -22.24
N ASP A 342 8.10 -15.50 -21.80
CA ASP A 342 8.90 -14.37 -22.26
C ASP A 342 8.22 -13.01 -22.04
N ASN A 343 7.50 -12.86 -20.92
CA ASN A 343 6.92 -11.57 -20.53
C ASN A 343 7.85 -10.84 -19.55
N ILE A 344 7.90 -9.51 -19.68
CA ILE A 344 8.35 -8.64 -18.60
C ILE A 344 7.26 -8.62 -17.53
N VAL A 345 7.59 -9.03 -16.31
CA VAL A 345 6.63 -9.02 -15.20
C VAL A 345 6.96 -7.89 -14.23
N VAL A 346 6.09 -6.90 -14.17
CA VAL A 346 6.24 -5.73 -13.30
C VAL A 346 5.62 -6.01 -11.93
N VAL A 347 6.42 -5.79 -10.87
CA VAL A 347 6.02 -6.04 -9.50
C VAL A 347 6.47 -4.92 -8.57
N VAL A 348 5.57 -4.52 -7.70
CA VAL A 348 5.81 -3.53 -6.66
C VAL A 348 6.13 -4.28 -5.36
N VAL A 349 7.41 -4.34 -4.98
CA VAL A 349 7.87 -5.27 -3.92
C VAL A 349 7.54 -4.80 -2.49
N ASP A 350 7.15 -3.54 -2.31
CA ASP A 350 6.58 -3.00 -1.08
C ASP A 350 5.04 -3.12 -1.03
N GLY A 351 4.42 -3.70 -2.07
CA GLY A 351 2.99 -3.71 -2.35
C GLY A 351 2.18 -4.85 -1.76
N ALA A 352 2.48 -5.27 -0.53
CA ALA A 352 1.73 -6.36 0.05
C ALA A 352 0.29 -5.94 0.43
N ILE A 353 -0.71 -6.70 -0.03
CA ILE A 353 -2.11 -6.56 0.40
C ILE A 353 -2.31 -7.11 1.80
N ASN A 354 -1.56 -8.16 2.13
CA ASN A 354 -1.53 -8.75 3.45
C ASN A 354 -0.97 -7.73 4.45
N LEU A 355 -1.74 -7.43 5.49
CA LEU A 355 -1.33 -6.50 6.55
C LEU A 355 -0.17 -7.05 7.39
N ALA A 356 0.05 -8.37 7.34
CA ALA A 356 1.13 -9.12 8.00
C ALA A 356 2.41 -9.24 7.16
N ALA A 357 2.51 -8.48 6.07
CA ALA A 357 3.68 -8.53 5.21
C ALA A 357 4.98 -8.24 5.97
N PRO A 358 6.10 -8.87 5.57
CA PRO A 358 7.38 -8.65 6.20
C PRO A 358 7.77 -7.18 6.20
N ARG A 359 8.46 -6.78 7.27
CA ARG A 359 8.97 -5.43 7.46
C ARG A 359 10.46 -5.48 7.69
N ILE A 360 11.14 -4.45 7.23
CA ILE A 360 12.58 -4.31 7.36
C ILE A 360 12.92 -2.85 7.70
N PRO A 361 14.05 -2.62 8.39
CA PRO A 361 14.56 -1.29 8.63
C PRO A 361 15.06 -0.67 7.32
N PHE A 362 14.68 0.59 7.09
CA PHE A 362 15.14 1.41 5.97
C PHE A 362 15.06 2.90 6.36
N GLU A 363 16.19 3.62 6.28
CA GLU A 363 16.29 5.06 6.57
C GLU A 363 15.62 5.47 7.90
N GLY A 364 15.89 4.72 8.97
CA GLY A 364 15.36 4.99 10.31
C GLY A 364 13.88 4.66 10.51
N ARG A 365 13.24 3.98 9.56
CA ARG A 365 11.83 3.54 9.62
C ARG A 365 11.70 2.06 9.30
N GLU A 366 10.53 1.50 9.61
CA GLU A 366 10.13 0.15 9.16
C GLU A 366 9.29 0.27 7.90
N VAL A 367 9.71 -0.39 6.82
CA VAL A 367 9.00 -0.40 5.54
C VAL A 367 8.56 -1.81 5.18
N THR A 368 7.48 -1.92 4.40
CA THR A 368 7.01 -3.22 3.90
C THR A 368 7.93 -3.69 2.78
N TYR A 369 8.34 -4.96 2.80
CA TYR A 369 9.15 -5.56 1.75
C TYR A 369 8.80 -7.03 1.55
N SER A 370 8.72 -7.46 0.29
CA SER A 370 8.52 -8.84 -0.10
C SER A 370 9.73 -9.39 -0.84
N GLN A 371 10.28 -10.50 -0.35
CA GLN A 371 11.32 -11.28 -1.03
C GLN A 371 10.79 -12.08 -2.23
N PHE A 372 9.51 -11.95 -2.58
CA PHE A 372 8.90 -12.75 -3.65
C PHE A 372 9.64 -12.57 -4.99
N ALA A 373 9.92 -11.32 -5.38
CA ALA A 373 10.59 -11.02 -6.65
C ALA A 373 12.01 -11.60 -6.71
N SER A 374 12.83 -11.38 -5.67
CA SER A 374 14.19 -11.91 -5.61
C SER A 374 14.21 -13.45 -5.61
N ARG A 375 13.31 -14.08 -4.84
CA ARG A 375 13.20 -15.55 -4.86
C ARG A 375 12.78 -16.10 -6.22
N MET A 376 11.92 -15.39 -6.95
CA MET A 376 11.54 -15.78 -8.30
C MET A 376 12.67 -15.57 -9.31
N ALA A 377 13.40 -14.45 -9.22
CA ALA A 377 14.58 -14.19 -10.04
C ALA A 377 15.62 -15.29 -9.88
N TRP A 378 15.93 -15.69 -8.63
CA TRP A 378 16.84 -16.80 -8.33
C TRP A 378 16.34 -18.14 -8.88
N ARG A 379 15.12 -18.53 -8.49
CA ARG A 379 14.54 -19.83 -8.85
C ARG A 379 14.43 -20.00 -10.36
N MET A 380 14.05 -18.94 -11.05
CA MET A 380 13.87 -18.96 -12.49
C MET A 380 15.17 -18.63 -13.23
N GLY A 381 16.22 -18.14 -12.58
CA GLY A 381 17.39 -17.58 -13.27
C GLY A 381 17.00 -16.48 -14.26
N ALA A 382 16.02 -15.65 -13.88
CA ALA A 382 15.48 -14.58 -14.71
C ALA A 382 16.17 -13.25 -14.35
N PRO A 383 16.54 -12.42 -15.34
CA PRO A 383 17.11 -11.11 -15.07
C PRO A 383 16.06 -10.21 -14.45
N SER A 384 16.53 -9.26 -13.64
CA SER A 384 15.66 -8.32 -12.98
C SER A 384 16.24 -6.91 -12.98
N ALA A 385 15.37 -5.91 -12.87
CA ALA A 385 15.76 -4.51 -12.85
C ALA A 385 14.94 -3.72 -11.82
N PHE A 386 15.54 -2.72 -11.21
CA PHE A 386 14.83 -1.66 -10.52
C PHE A 386 14.29 -0.70 -11.59
N VAL A 387 12.98 -0.50 -11.58
CA VAL A 387 12.28 0.33 -12.57
C VAL A 387 11.38 1.31 -11.85
N ALA A 388 11.53 2.60 -12.16
CA ALA A 388 10.66 3.64 -11.63
C ALA A 388 10.35 4.67 -12.72
N PRO A 389 9.07 4.82 -13.13
CA PRO A 389 8.65 5.91 -14.00
C PRO A 389 8.78 7.24 -13.27
N VAL A 390 9.26 8.28 -13.93
CA VAL A 390 9.51 9.59 -13.34
C VAL A 390 8.92 10.72 -14.17
N TRP A 391 8.46 11.75 -13.49
CA TRP A 391 8.27 13.08 -14.04
C TRP A 391 9.61 13.82 -14.13
N ARG A 392 9.98 14.20 -15.35
CA ARG A 392 11.08 15.12 -15.64
C ARG A 392 10.65 16.57 -15.35
N PRO A 393 11.59 17.51 -15.18
CA PRO A 393 11.28 18.91 -14.84
C PRO A 393 10.36 19.64 -15.84
N ASP A 394 10.31 19.17 -17.09
CA ASP A 394 9.47 19.69 -18.17
C ASP A 394 8.11 18.99 -18.29
N ASN A 395 7.67 18.28 -17.24
CA ASN A 395 6.43 17.50 -17.18
C ASN A 395 6.35 16.36 -18.20
N ARG A 396 7.50 15.90 -18.68
CA ARG A 396 7.60 14.69 -19.48
C ARG A 396 7.78 13.47 -18.59
N LEU A 397 7.37 12.33 -19.11
CA LEU A 397 7.55 11.04 -18.44
C LEU A 397 8.85 10.41 -18.94
N GLY A 398 9.59 9.81 -18.03
CA GLY A 398 10.82 9.07 -18.30
C GLY A 398 10.99 7.90 -17.35
N PHE A 399 12.16 7.26 -17.39
CA PHE A 399 12.47 6.13 -16.52
C PHE A 399 13.78 6.27 -15.76
N VAL A 400 13.79 5.67 -14.56
CA VAL A 400 15.00 5.17 -13.90
C VAL A 400 15.01 3.66 -14.09
N LEU A 401 16.05 3.15 -14.76
CA LEU A 401 16.23 1.73 -15.09
C LEU A 401 17.61 1.31 -14.61
N GLU A 402 17.66 0.40 -13.64
CA GLU A 402 18.91 -0.10 -13.08
C GLU A 402 18.88 -1.63 -13.01
N ALA A 403 19.87 -2.29 -13.61
CA ALA A 403 19.94 -3.74 -13.57
C ALA A 403 20.19 -4.24 -12.13
N LEU A 404 19.43 -5.23 -11.70
CA LEU A 404 19.62 -5.89 -10.41
C LEU A 404 20.50 -7.13 -10.58
N PRO A 405 21.15 -7.60 -9.49
CA PRO A 405 22.11 -8.68 -9.58
C PRO A 405 21.52 -9.97 -10.17
N MET A 406 22.29 -10.62 -11.04
CA MET A 406 22.00 -11.98 -11.53
C MET A 406 22.42 -13.03 -10.50
N PRO A 407 21.70 -14.17 -10.40
CA PRO A 407 22.14 -15.28 -9.56
C PRO A 407 23.53 -15.76 -9.96
N GLU A 408 24.42 -15.92 -8.98
CA GLU A 408 25.77 -16.44 -9.21
C GLU A 408 25.78 -17.98 -9.16
N PRO A 409 26.73 -18.64 -9.84
CA PRO A 409 26.92 -20.08 -9.69
C PRO A 409 27.12 -20.44 -8.20
N ASP A 410 26.44 -21.49 -7.73
CA ASP A 410 26.49 -22.00 -6.35
C ASP A 410 25.97 -21.05 -5.25
N GLU A 411 25.38 -19.91 -5.59
CA GLU A 411 24.78 -18.98 -4.62
C GLU A 411 23.47 -19.54 -4.04
N THR A 412 23.35 -19.53 -2.70
CA THR A 412 22.10 -19.95 -2.06
C THR A 412 20.99 -18.94 -2.32
N ALA A 413 19.73 -19.41 -2.27
CA ALA A 413 18.57 -18.53 -2.43
C ALA A 413 18.54 -17.37 -1.42
N ASN A 414 19.08 -17.58 -0.21
CA ASN A 414 19.09 -16.58 0.85
C ASN A 414 20.19 -15.53 0.61
N ASP A 415 21.37 -15.96 0.20
CA ASP A 415 22.49 -15.05 -0.11
C ASP A 415 22.14 -14.16 -1.30
N TYR A 416 21.57 -14.76 -2.35
CA TYR A 416 21.03 -14.01 -3.49
C TYR A 416 19.97 -13.00 -3.07
N ALA A 417 18.99 -13.42 -2.27
CA ALA A 417 17.91 -12.54 -1.83
C ALA A 417 18.44 -11.33 -1.04
N ASN A 418 19.48 -11.53 -0.22
CA ASN A 418 20.10 -10.45 0.55
C ASN A 418 20.89 -9.48 -0.35
N ARG A 419 21.68 -10.01 -1.31
CA ARG A 419 22.43 -9.19 -2.28
C ARG A 419 21.50 -8.39 -3.19
N TRP A 420 20.44 -9.03 -3.68
CA TRP A 420 19.38 -8.39 -4.45
C TRP A 420 18.68 -7.30 -3.65
N GLN A 421 18.34 -7.58 -2.38
CA GLN A 421 17.70 -6.61 -1.49
C GLN A 421 18.60 -5.39 -1.27
N ALA A 422 19.89 -5.60 -1.00
CA ALA A 422 20.85 -4.50 -0.82
C ALA A 422 20.94 -3.60 -2.07
N ALA A 423 21.03 -4.19 -3.27
CA ALA A 423 21.04 -3.44 -4.52
C ALA A 423 19.73 -2.66 -4.72
N TYR A 424 18.58 -3.33 -4.56
CA TYR A 424 17.26 -2.71 -4.69
C TYR A 424 17.08 -1.51 -3.75
N PHE A 425 17.43 -1.64 -2.47
CA PHE A 425 17.32 -0.54 -1.51
C PHE A 425 18.36 0.57 -1.73
N GLY A 426 19.52 0.25 -2.31
CA GLY A 426 20.47 1.25 -2.79
C GLY A 426 19.86 2.15 -3.87
N HIS A 427 19.28 1.53 -4.91
CA HIS A 427 18.59 2.28 -5.98
C HIS A 427 17.36 3.03 -5.45
N LEU A 428 16.56 2.42 -4.57
CA LEU A 428 15.43 3.09 -3.94
C LEU A 428 15.88 4.32 -3.13
N ARG A 429 16.98 4.21 -2.38
CA ARG A 429 17.50 5.33 -1.59
C ARG A 429 17.96 6.49 -2.48
N GLN A 430 18.64 6.20 -3.58
CA GLN A 430 19.05 7.19 -4.56
C GLN A 430 17.82 7.85 -5.21
N PHE A 431 16.83 7.05 -5.60
CA PHE A 431 15.58 7.54 -6.17
C PHE A 431 14.86 8.50 -5.21
N LEU A 432 14.72 8.12 -3.94
CA LEU A 432 14.06 8.94 -2.91
C LEU A 432 14.82 10.23 -2.56
N ALA A 433 16.10 10.33 -2.91
CA ALA A 433 16.87 11.56 -2.76
C ALA A 433 16.57 12.60 -3.86
N GLY A 434 16.01 12.15 -4.99
CA GLY A 434 15.79 12.95 -6.19
C GLY A 434 14.60 13.91 -6.11
N GLU A 435 14.01 14.18 -7.27
CA GLU A 435 12.96 15.19 -7.40
C GLU A 435 11.70 14.86 -6.58
N PRO A 436 11.18 15.82 -5.78
CA PRO A 436 10.04 15.59 -4.89
C PRO A 436 8.77 15.11 -5.60
N GLN A 437 8.51 15.53 -6.84
CA GLN A 437 7.31 15.08 -7.57
C GLN A 437 7.29 13.58 -7.86
N ASN A 438 8.43 12.89 -7.73
CA ASN A 438 8.53 11.46 -7.99
C ASN A 438 8.32 10.61 -6.73
N LEU A 439 8.02 11.19 -5.58
CA LEU A 439 7.98 10.44 -4.33
C LEU A 439 6.66 9.70 -4.10
N ARG A 440 5.57 10.13 -4.74
CA ARG A 440 4.18 9.61 -4.60
C ARG A 440 3.57 9.75 -3.20
N LEU A 441 4.33 9.49 -2.12
CA LEU A 441 3.98 9.68 -0.71
C LEU A 441 2.69 8.97 -0.26
N SER A 442 2.35 7.88 -0.94
CA SER A 442 1.16 7.07 -0.66
C SER A 442 1.45 5.59 -0.91
N GLY A 443 0.77 4.68 -0.22
CA GLY A 443 0.96 3.23 -0.41
C GLY A 443 2.32 2.70 0.07
N GLY A 444 2.55 1.40 -0.14
CA GLY A 444 3.85 0.73 0.02
C GLY A 444 4.70 1.14 1.23
N ILE A 445 5.95 1.55 0.97
CA ILE A 445 6.92 2.02 1.97
C ILE A 445 6.40 3.17 2.85
N TRP A 446 5.46 3.97 2.35
CA TRP A 446 4.88 5.11 3.07
C TRP A 446 3.75 4.72 4.04
N ARG A 447 3.19 3.52 3.88
CA ARG A 447 1.94 3.08 4.53
C ARG A 447 1.96 3.18 6.05
N LEU A 448 3.11 2.93 6.67
CA LEU A 448 3.26 2.88 8.14
C LEU A 448 3.61 4.23 8.76
N ILE A 449 3.84 5.24 7.93
CA ILE A 449 4.25 6.58 8.33
C ILE A 449 2.99 7.44 8.41
N ARG A 450 2.74 7.94 9.62
CA ARG A 450 1.55 8.72 9.99
C ARG A 450 1.87 10.20 10.11
#